data_AF-A0A7J2NMD0-F1
#
_entry.id   AF-A0A7J2NMD0-F1
#
_cell.length_a   1.000
_cell.length_b   1.000
_cell.length_c   1.000
_cell.angle_alpha   90.00
_cell.angle_beta   90.00
_cell.angle_gamma   90.00
#
_symmetry.space_group_name_H-M   'P 1'
#
loop_
_entity.id
_entity.type
_entity.pdbx_description
1 polymer ?
#
loop_
_entity_poly.entity_id
_entity_poly.type
_entity_poly.pdbx_seq_one_letter_code
_entity_poly.pdbx_strand_id
1 'polypeptide(L)'
;MAESSAQKGKQTKQAMVTELDLTKIDGDGDFPCPKCGVTISPEDETETFYTILEEKVNNEVLEEMLIQCNKCGSQIRLTGFSFLEVDASNLE
;
A
#
# COMPACT_ATOMS: atom_id res chain seq x y z
N MET A 1 19.45 43.90 22.71
CA MET A 1 18.28 43.42 21.94
C MET A 1 18.79 42.27 21.09
N ALA A 2 18.53 41.03 21.48
CA ALA A 2 18.88 39.85 20.69
C ALA A 2 17.72 38.87 20.81
N GLU A 3 16.93 38.82 19.76
CA GLU A 3 15.74 38.01 19.60
C GLU A 3 16.16 36.54 19.54
N SER A 4 15.64 35.73 20.48
CA SER A 4 15.85 34.28 20.49
C SER A 4 14.60 33.61 19.93
N SER A 5 14.70 33.19 18.67
CA SER A 5 13.65 32.50 17.92
C SER A 5 13.32 31.14 18.55
N ALA A 6 12.05 30.96 18.92
CA ALA A 6 11.51 29.70 19.43
C ALA A 6 11.37 28.65 18.32
N GLN A 7 12.05 27.52 18.48
CA GLN A 7 11.97 26.36 17.61
C GLN A 7 10.65 25.61 17.86
N LYS A 8 9.76 25.60 16.86
CA LYS A 8 8.52 24.80 16.89
C LYS A 8 8.78 23.49 16.16
N GLY A 9 9.26 22.49 16.89
CA GLY A 9 9.35 21.12 16.38
C GLY A 9 7.95 20.61 16.03
N LYS A 10 7.64 20.48 14.74
CA LYS A 10 6.49 19.70 14.28
C LYS A 10 6.81 18.25 14.57
N GLN A 11 6.15 17.67 15.57
CA GLN A 11 6.12 16.22 15.77
C GLN A 11 5.56 15.59 14.49
N THR A 12 6.44 15.06 13.66
CA THR A 12 6.08 14.17 12.56
C THR A 12 5.52 12.91 13.21
N LYS A 13 4.19 12.80 13.24
CA LYS A 13 3.49 11.56 13.56
C LYS A 13 3.93 10.58 12.49
N GLN A 14 4.89 9.73 12.80
CA GLN A 14 5.38 8.69 11.89
C GLN A 14 4.18 7.78 11.59
N ALA A 15 3.58 7.95 10.41
CA ALA A 15 2.57 7.04 9.91
C ALA A 15 3.25 5.69 9.74
N MET A 16 2.82 4.71 10.53
CA MET A 16 3.37 3.36 10.50
C MET A 16 2.80 2.65 9.28
N VAL A 17 3.39 2.89 8.11
CA VAL A 17 3.05 2.19 6.87
C VAL A 17 3.71 0.81 6.93
N THR A 18 2.91 -0.24 6.74
CA THR A 18 3.42 -1.62 6.74
C THR A 18 3.67 -2.07 5.32
N GLU A 19 4.88 -2.48 4.99
CA GLU A 19 5.20 -3.03 3.68
C GLU A 19 4.79 -4.52 3.64
N LEU A 20 4.03 -4.88 2.61
CA LEU A 20 3.55 -6.24 2.39
C LEU A 20 3.95 -6.65 0.98
N ASP A 21 4.80 -7.66 0.90
CA ASP A 21 5.25 -8.17 -0.38
C ASP A 21 4.32 -9.27 -0.88
N LEU A 22 3.63 -9.01 -1.99
CA LEU A 22 2.67 -9.92 -2.59
C LEU A 22 3.32 -11.19 -3.16
N THR A 23 4.63 -11.20 -3.39
CA THR A 23 5.34 -12.42 -3.84
C THR A 23 5.57 -13.43 -2.70
N LYS A 24 5.34 -13.00 -1.45
CA LYS A 24 5.58 -13.80 -0.24
C LYS A 24 4.31 -14.39 0.35
N ILE A 25 3.14 -13.92 -0.10
CA ILE A 25 1.86 -14.53 0.25
C ILE A 25 1.61 -15.70 -0.69
N ASP A 26 1.27 -16.84 -0.09
CA ASP A 26 0.94 -18.08 -0.79
C ASP A 26 -0.60 -18.12 -0.91
N GLY A 27 -1.14 -17.95 -2.12
CA GLY A 27 -2.59 -17.90 -2.36
C GLY A 27 -3.01 -17.22 -3.68
N ASP A 28 -4.32 -17.12 -3.91
CA ASP A 28 -4.95 -16.49 -5.09
C ASP A 28 -4.89 -14.94 -5.07
N GLY A 29 -4.15 -14.39 -4.11
CA GLY A 29 -3.96 -12.96 -3.93
C GLY A 29 -4.57 -12.41 -2.64
N ASP A 30 -5.45 -13.15 -1.96
CA ASP A 30 -5.98 -12.73 -0.65
C ASP A 30 -4.89 -12.68 0.43
N PHE A 31 -4.84 -11.57 1.16
CA PHE A 31 -3.86 -11.34 2.22
C PHE A 31 -4.51 -10.84 3.50
N PRO A 32 -4.12 -11.37 4.67
CA PRO A 32 -4.59 -10.84 5.94
C PRO A 32 -3.90 -9.51 6.25
N CYS A 33 -4.67 -8.53 6.71
CA CYS A 33 -4.14 -7.28 7.20
C CYS A 33 -3.19 -7.55 8.39
N PRO A 34 -1.93 -7.09 8.35
CA PRO A 34 -0.96 -7.36 9.42
C PRO A 34 -1.31 -6.72 10.76
N LYS A 35 -2.29 -5.81 10.78
CA LYS A 35 -2.75 -5.09 11.97
C LYS A 35 -3.96 -5.70 12.66
N CYS A 36 -4.95 -6.15 11.89
CA CYS A 36 -6.21 -6.67 12.45
C CYS A 36 -6.57 -8.08 11.97
N GLY A 37 -5.87 -8.61 10.97
CA GLY A 37 -6.12 -9.93 10.39
C GLY A 37 -7.34 -10.00 9.48
N VAL A 38 -7.94 -8.87 9.06
CA VAL A 38 -9.00 -8.93 8.04
C VAL A 38 -8.42 -9.41 6.72
N THR A 39 -9.07 -10.38 6.07
CA THR A 39 -8.73 -10.78 4.71
C THR A 39 -9.02 -9.64 3.74
N ILE A 40 -8.01 -9.19 3.02
CA ILE A 40 -8.09 -8.21 1.95
C ILE A 40 -7.80 -8.96 0.67
N SER A 41 -8.77 -8.94 -0.25
CA SER A 41 -8.59 -9.54 -1.57
C SER A 41 -8.24 -8.43 -2.58
N PRO A 42 -7.25 -8.64 -3.45
CA PRO A 42 -6.86 -7.68 -4.50
C PRO A 42 -7.95 -7.53 -5.58
N GLU A 43 -8.87 -8.49 -5.64
CA GLU A 43 -10.07 -8.46 -6.48
C GLU A 43 -11.18 -7.57 -5.89
N ASP A 44 -11.03 -7.10 -4.65
CA ASP A 44 -12.05 -6.33 -3.95
C ASP A 44 -11.97 -4.85 -4.35
N GLU A 45 -12.31 -4.58 -5.61
CA GLU A 45 -12.39 -3.25 -6.22
C GLU A 45 -13.53 -2.40 -5.65
N THR A 46 -14.37 -2.96 -4.79
CA THR A 46 -15.55 -2.28 -4.24
C THR A 46 -15.21 -1.22 -3.19
N GLU A 47 -13.93 -1.02 -2.88
CA GLU A 47 -13.40 -0.16 -1.82
C GLU A 47 -13.99 -0.46 -0.42
N THR A 48 -14.66 -1.60 -0.26
CA THR A 48 -15.41 -1.93 0.97
C THR A 48 -14.46 -2.32 2.11
N PHE A 49 -13.39 -3.04 1.79
CA PHE A 49 -12.44 -3.57 2.79
C PHE A 49 -11.17 -2.73 2.93
N TYR A 50 -10.77 -2.06 1.85
CA TYR A 50 -9.64 -1.16 1.82
C TYR A 50 -9.91 0.00 0.86
N THR A 51 -9.17 1.08 1.02
CA THR A 51 -9.18 2.24 0.11
C THR A 51 -7.78 2.46 -0.40
N ILE A 52 -7.63 2.62 -1.72
CA ILE A 52 -6.33 2.93 -2.33
C ILE A 52 -6.01 4.39 -2.01
N LEU A 53 -4.87 4.62 -1.36
CA LEU A 53 -4.38 5.95 -1.03
C LEU A 53 -3.44 6.48 -2.10
N GLU A 54 -2.54 5.62 -2.59
CA GLU A 54 -1.54 5.98 -3.58
C GLU A 54 -1.17 4.75 -4.40
N GLU A 55 -1.02 4.91 -5.71
CA GLU A 55 -0.53 3.87 -6.61
C GLU A 55 0.69 4.40 -7.34
N LYS A 56 1.70 3.55 -7.49
CA LYS A 56 2.96 3.91 -8.13
C LYS A 56 3.22 2.97 -9.29
N VAL A 57 3.03 3.53 -10.48
CA VAL A 57 3.21 2.85 -11.76
C VAL A 57 4.48 3.37 -12.44
N ASN A 58 5.29 2.46 -12.98
CA ASN A 58 6.54 2.76 -13.65
C ASN A 58 6.66 1.90 -14.91
N ASN A 59 6.93 2.53 -16.06
CA ASN A 59 6.96 1.84 -17.35
C ASN A 59 5.71 0.96 -17.60
N GLU A 60 4.52 1.50 -17.29
CA GLU A 60 3.23 0.79 -17.46
C GLU A 60 3.02 -0.42 -16.53
N VAL A 61 3.96 -0.66 -15.61
CA VAL A 61 3.90 -1.71 -14.60
C VAL A 61 3.64 -1.10 -13.23
N LEU A 62 2.65 -1.62 -12.50
CA LEU A 62 2.45 -1.25 -11.10
C LEU A 62 3.66 -1.76 -10.30
N GLU A 63 4.43 -0.87 -9.68
CA GLU A 63 5.52 -1.27 -8.76
C GLU A 63 4.97 -1.47 -7.35
N GLU A 64 4.19 -0.49 -6.89
CA GLU A 64 3.83 -0.36 -5.49
C GLU A 64 2.41 0.24 -5.36
N MET A 65 1.62 -0.24 -4.40
CA MET A 65 0.29 0.29 -4.12
C MET A 65 0.09 0.48 -2.62
N LEU A 66 -0.13 1.71 -2.20
CA LEU A 66 -0.47 2.07 -0.83
C LEU A 66 -1.99 2.01 -0.64
N ILE A 67 -2.45 1.11 0.20
CA ILE A 67 -3.85 0.98 0.59
C ILE A 67 -4.03 1.27 2.07
N GLN A 68 -5.24 1.66 2.47
CA GLN A 68 -5.66 1.79 3.84
C GLN A 68 -6.75 0.78 4.14
N CYS A 69 -6.56 -0.04 5.17
CA CYS A 69 -7.59 -0.95 5.63
C CYS A 69 -8.78 -0.17 6.22
N ASN A 70 -10.00 -0.37 5.74
CA ASN A 70 -11.20 0.29 6.25
C ASN A 70 -11.67 -0.28 7.59
N LYS A 71 -11.20 -1.48 7.99
CA LYS A 71 -11.52 -2.05 9.30
C LYS A 71 -10.75 -1.40 10.44
N CYS A 72 -9.45 -1.15 10.27
CA CYS A 72 -8.57 -0.67 11.34
C CYS A 72 -7.88 0.66 11.04
N GLY A 73 -8.05 1.21 9.84
CA GLY A 73 -7.41 2.47 9.41
C GLY A 73 -5.91 2.37 9.19
N SER A 74 -5.35 1.16 9.10
CA SER A 74 -3.90 0.98 8.93
C SER A 74 -3.49 1.07 7.47
N GLN A 75 -2.38 1.75 7.21
CA GLN A 75 -1.82 1.89 5.86
C GLN A 75 -0.85 0.74 5.55
N ILE A 76 -1.03 0.12 4.39
CA ILE A 76 -0.29 -1.05 3.94
C ILE A 76 0.22 -0.74 2.54
N ARG A 77 1.53 -0.88 2.32
CA ARG A 77 2.18 -0.69 1.03
C ARG A 77 2.43 -2.06 0.43
N LEU A 78 1.66 -2.36 -0.60
CA LEU A 78 1.76 -3.59 -1.37
C LEU A 78 2.89 -3.45 -2.38
N THR A 79 3.81 -4.40 -2.41
CA THR A 79 4.90 -4.51 -3.39
C THR A 79 4.87 -5.88 -4.05
N GLY A 80 5.60 -6.05 -5.15
CA GLY A 80 5.67 -7.35 -5.85
C GLY A 80 4.72 -7.49 -7.04
N PHE A 81 3.99 -6.42 -7.38
CA PHE A 81 3.19 -6.36 -8.62
C PHE A 81 4.07 -6.47 -9.88
N SER A 82 5.34 -6.07 -9.81
CA SER A 82 6.29 -6.17 -10.92
C SER A 82 6.60 -7.61 -11.36
N PHE A 83 6.25 -8.62 -10.54
CA PHE A 83 6.35 -10.03 -10.92
C PHE A 83 5.15 -10.54 -11.71
N LEU A 84 4.04 -9.79 -11.73
CA LEU A 84 2.91 -10.06 -12.59
C LEU A 84 3.27 -9.52 -13.97
N GLU A 85 4.19 -10.20 -14.66
CA GLU A 85 4.39 -10.01 -16.10
C GLU A 85 3.05 -10.34 -16.77
N VAL A 86 2.25 -9.32 -17.00
CA VAL A 86 1.13 -9.40 -17.94
C VAL A 86 1.79 -9.62 -19.28
N ASP A 87 1.64 -10.82 -19.84
CA ASP A 87 1.96 -11.14 -21.23
C ASP A 87 1.19 -10.19 -22.17
N ALA A 88 1.65 -8.96 -22.32
CA ALA A 88 1.20 -7.99 -23.31
C ALA A 88 1.73 -8.34 -24.70
N SER A 89 1.87 -9.63 -25.01
CA SER A 89 2.52 -10.14 -26.23
C SER A 89 1.58 -10.96 -27.13
N ASN A 90 0.26 -10.96 -26.94
CA ASN A 90 -0.64 -11.61 -27.91
C ASN A 90 -1.87 -10.76 -28.27
N LEU A 91 -1.62 -9.72 -29.07
CA LEU A 91 -2.60 -9.29 -30.07
C LEU A 91 -1.89 -9.25 -31.42
N GLU A 92 -1.90 -10.40 -32.11
CA GLU A 92 -1.64 -10.52 -33.54
C GLU A 92 -2.78 -9.92 -34.37
#